data_AF-A0A7H0GPW5-F1
#
_entry.id   AF-A0A7H0GPW5-F1
#
_cell.length_a   1.000
_cell.length_b   1.000
_cell.length_c   1.000
_cell.angle_alpha   90.00
_cell.angle_beta   90.00
_cell.angle_gamma   90.00
#
_symmetry.space_group_name_H-M   'P 1'
#
loop_
_entity.id
_entity.type
_entity.pdbx_description
1 polymer ?
#
loop_
_entity_poly.entity_id
_entity_poly.type
_entity_poly.pdbx_seq_one_letter_code
_entity_poly.pdbx_strand_id
1 'polypeptide(L)'
;MSQHPHTQFPFTGAIYQRASHVLNGCNLNQWQASTNTLRTEMDALKASLHTKELEEFSGEFARRLIQDGGWELQFFPDYMCDENGTWNFTVDDAAALLGNWPDPTRLPDGYPDQQFSDIEILEAILHQRRRSPQDSQPTDAQCYALIALEKVFMVDVLFSEGSKNGRSTDQSMFQASMLVTEAMEMVCIAEREQVLARLPNATTDRIRKIEAEILKDARRVMAKSAAKARWINDPKAIAKQQVKECWEMWQAAPQNYKSATAFARDMLSKYEDLENPDVIRRWCREWQDESASNIMTPPAAS
;
A
#
# COMPACT_ATOMS: atom_id res chain seq x y z
N MET A 1 21.37 36.24 6.24
CA MET A 1 20.33 35.46 5.53
C MET A 1 20.81 35.31 4.09
N SER A 2 21.44 34.18 3.76
CA SER A 2 21.88 33.90 2.39
C SER A 2 20.65 33.78 1.48
N GLN A 3 20.73 34.36 0.28
CA GLN A 3 19.70 34.19 -0.74
C GLN A 3 19.55 32.71 -1.04
N HIS A 4 18.34 32.16 -0.83
CA HIS A 4 18.07 30.76 -1.13
C HIS A 4 18.14 30.53 -2.65
N PRO A 5 18.66 29.37 -3.09
CA PRO A 5 18.53 28.97 -4.48
C PRO A 5 17.04 28.95 -4.84
N HIS A 6 16.67 29.59 -5.94
CA HIS A 6 15.32 29.51 -6.48
C HIS A 6 15.04 28.04 -6.82
N THR A 7 14.26 27.37 -5.97
CA THR A 7 13.87 25.98 -6.21
C THR A 7 12.96 25.93 -7.43
N GLN A 8 13.25 25.03 -8.37
CA GLN A 8 12.53 24.95 -9.64
C GLN A 8 11.18 24.22 -9.52
N PHE A 9 11.02 23.37 -8.50
CA PHE A 9 9.80 22.60 -8.30
C PHE A 9 8.83 23.32 -7.34
N PRO A 10 7.50 23.21 -7.55
CA PRO A 10 6.52 23.80 -6.64
C PRO A 10 6.69 23.31 -5.19
N PHE A 11 6.44 24.20 -4.23
CA PHE A 11 6.38 23.91 -2.78
C PHE A 11 7.69 23.53 -2.08
N THR A 12 8.76 23.12 -2.76
CA THR A 12 10.05 22.77 -2.14
C THR A 12 10.63 23.92 -1.30
N GLY A 13 10.51 25.17 -1.76
CA GLY A 13 10.91 26.34 -0.98
C GLY A 13 10.14 26.50 0.34
N ALA A 14 8.84 26.20 0.35
CA ALA A 14 8.02 26.25 1.56
C ALA A 14 8.36 25.11 2.53
N ILE A 15 8.56 23.88 2.00
CA ILE A 15 9.02 22.72 2.78
C ILE A 15 10.36 23.03 3.43
N TYR A 16 11.32 23.55 2.65
CA TYR A 16 12.65 23.94 3.13
C TYR A 16 12.57 24.93 4.29
N GLN A 17 11.78 26.00 4.14
CA GLN A 17 11.63 27.03 5.18
C GLN A 17 11.04 26.47 6.47
N ARG A 18 10.00 25.64 6.36
CA ARG A 18 9.35 24.99 7.50
C ARG A 18 10.28 24.00 8.22
N ALA A 19 10.97 23.14 7.46
CA ALA A 19 11.95 22.22 8.03
C ALA A 19 13.10 22.97 8.73
N SER A 20 13.64 24.02 8.08
CA SER A 20 14.67 24.88 8.66
C SER A 20 14.23 25.56 9.95
N HIS A 21 12.94 25.96 10.04
CA HIS A 21 12.37 26.51 11.26
C HIS A 21 12.30 25.48 12.40
N VAL A 22 11.99 24.21 12.11
CA VAL A 22 12.04 23.12 13.11
C VAL A 22 13.47 22.89 13.59
N LEU A 23 14.45 22.99 12.69
CA LEU A 23 15.88 22.81 12.96
C LEU A 23 16.58 24.04 13.57
N ASN A 24 15.83 25.07 13.96
CA ASN A 24 16.38 26.31 14.49
C ASN A 24 17.35 26.03 15.67
N GLY A 25 18.54 26.65 15.61
CA GLY A 25 19.62 26.46 16.60
C GLY A 25 20.67 25.40 16.23
N CYS A 26 20.42 24.57 15.21
CA CYS A 26 21.43 23.67 14.67
C CYS A 26 22.15 24.32 13.47
N ASN A 27 23.46 24.15 13.37
CA ASN A 27 24.22 24.60 12.21
C ASN A 27 24.23 23.56 11.07
N LEU A 28 24.59 23.98 9.86
CA LEU A 28 24.58 23.13 8.66
C LEU A 28 25.44 21.87 8.81
N ASN A 29 26.61 21.96 9.47
CA ASN A 29 27.48 20.80 9.67
C ASN A 29 26.83 19.76 10.59
N GLN A 30 26.12 20.23 11.63
CA GLN A 30 25.32 19.36 12.50
C GLN A 30 24.17 18.71 11.72
N TRP A 31 23.51 19.45 10.82
CA TRP A 31 22.45 18.88 9.98
C TRP A 31 22.99 17.74 9.13
N GLN A 32 24.10 17.96 8.43
CA GLN A 32 24.72 16.95 7.56
C GLN A 32 25.16 15.72 8.35
N ALA A 33 25.85 15.93 9.48
CA ALA A 33 26.28 14.81 10.34
C ALA A 33 25.09 13.99 10.84
N SER A 34 24.05 14.64 11.35
CA SER A 34 22.84 13.95 11.84
C SER A 34 22.06 13.26 10.72
N THR A 35 21.97 13.89 9.53
CA THR A 35 21.30 13.29 8.35
C THR A 35 22.02 12.03 7.91
N ASN A 36 23.36 12.07 7.82
CA ASN A 36 24.16 10.89 7.44
C ASN A 36 24.02 9.75 8.44
N THR A 37 24.05 10.05 9.74
CA THR A 37 23.83 9.05 10.80
C THR A 37 22.44 8.44 10.69
N LEU A 38 21.39 9.26 10.58
CA LEU A 38 20.01 8.78 10.41
C LEU A 38 19.88 7.90 9.16
N ARG A 39 20.45 8.32 8.03
CA ARG A 39 20.35 7.57 6.78
C ARG A 39 21.05 6.21 6.88
N THR A 40 22.22 6.17 7.51
CA THR A 40 22.93 4.91 7.79
C THR A 40 22.08 3.96 8.65
N GLU A 41 21.44 4.47 9.71
CA GLU A 41 20.54 3.66 10.54
C GLU A 41 19.29 3.19 9.77
N MET A 42 18.70 4.07 8.94
CA MET A 42 17.55 3.76 8.10
C MET A 42 17.87 2.67 7.08
N ASP A 43 19.00 2.77 6.39
CA ASP A 43 19.43 1.79 5.41
C ASP A 43 19.75 0.44 6.06
N ALA A 44 20.39 0.45 7.23
CA ALA A 44 20.63 -0.77 8.01
C ALA A 44 19.33 -1.44 8.45
N LEU A 45 18.34 -0.67 8.92
CA LEU A 45 17.04 -1.21 9.31
C LEU A 45 16.25 -1.73 8.09
N LYS A 46 16.24 -1.00 6.97
CA LYS A 46 15.63 -1.44 5.71
C LYS A 46 16.21 -2.77 5.24
N ALA A 47 17.54 -2.88 5.22
CA ALA A 47 18.22 -4.11 4.85
C ALA A 47 17.83 -5.26 5.80
N SER A 48 17.82 -5.02 7.12
CA SER A 48 17.41 -6.03 8.10
C SER A 48 15.96 -6.48 7.95
N LEU A 49 15.03 -5.55 7.68
CA LEU A 49 13.62 -5.88 7.49
C LEU A 49 13.40 -6.65 6.19
N HIS A 50 14.04 -6.23 5.10
CA HIS A 50 13.97 -6.91 3.82
C HIS A 50 14.53 -8.34 3.91
N THR A 51 15.68 -8.54 4.56
CA THR A 51 16.24 -9.88 4.80
C THR A 51 15.24 -10.75 5.57
N LYS A 52 14.62 -10.21 6.61
CA LYS A 52 13.63 -10.96 7.40
C LYS A 52 12.38 -11.32 6.59
N GLU A 53 11.83 -10.39 5.82
CA GLU A 53 10.69 -10.66 4.94
C GLU A 53 11.03 -11.71 3.87
N LEU A 54 12.25 -11.65 3.31
CA LEU A 54 12.73 -12.62 2.34
C LEU A 54 12.90 -14.01 2.96
N GLU A 55 13.41 -14.11 4.20
CA GLU A 55 13.51 -15.37 4.94
C GLU A 55 12.11 -15.96 5.22
N GLU A 56 11.19 -15.15 5.72
CA GLU A 56 9.80 -15.56 6.00
C GLU A 56 9.09 -16.02 4.71
N PHE A 57 9.22 -15.24 3.64
CA PHE A 57 8.66 -15.56 2.33
C PHE A 57 9.27 -16.85 1.76
N SER A 58 10.60 -16.98 1.77
CA SER A 58 11.29 -18.17 1.26
C SER A 58 10.87 -19.42 2.01
N GLY A 59 10.69 -19.33 3.33
CA GLY A 59 10.20 -20.43 4.15
C GLY A 59 8.77 -20.84 3.83
N GLU A 60 7.87 -19.88 3.58
CA GLU A 60 6.49 -20.17 3.13
C GLU A 60 6.46 -20.74 1.72
N PHE A 61 7.20 -20.13 0.80
CA PHE A 61 7.31 -20.55 -0.59
C PHE A 61 7.84 -21.99 -0.70
N ALA A 62 8.90 -22.32 0.05
CA ALA A 62 9.43 -23.68 0.13
C ALA A 62 8.36 -24.68 0.60
N ARG A 63 7.67 -24.36 1.70
CA ARG A 63 6.60 -25.23 2.25
C ARG A 63 5.48 -25.46 1.25
N ARG A 64 5.04 -24.41 0.55
CA ARG A 64 4.01 -24.50 -0.49
C ARG A 64 4.46 -25.41 -1.64
N LEU A 65 5.69 -25.22 -2.15
CA LEU A 65 6.21 -26.06 -3.23
C LEU A 65 6.33 -27.54 -2.84
N ILE A 66 6.70 -27.84 -1.59
CA ILE A 66 6.76 -29.21 -1.07
C ILE A 66 5.35 -29.83 -0.97
N GLN A 67 4.37 -29.06 -0.49
CA GLN A 67 3.03 -29.57 -0.21
C GLN A 67 2.15 -29.68 -1.46
N ASP A 68 2.16 -28.65 -2.30
CA ASP A 68 1.22 -28.48 -3.40
C ASP A 68 1.87 -28.72 -4.77
N GLY A 69 3.20 -28.84 -4.80
CA GLY A 69 3.97 -28.77 -6.03
C GLY A 69 3.96 -27.38 -6.64
N GLY A 70 4.38 -27.29 -7.90
CA GLY A 70 4.42 -26.04 -8.64
C GLY A 70 5.12 -26.20 -9.97
N TRP A 71 4.83 -25.31 -10.92
CA TRP A 71 5.56 -25.26 -12.18
C TRP A 71 7.02 -24.84 -11.95
N GLU A 72 7.28 -24.15 -10.84
CA GLU A 72 8.59 -23.71 -10.34
C GLU A 72 9.53 -24.89 -10.06
N LEU A 73 9.00 -26.09 -9.81
CA LEU A 73 9.80 -27.29 -9.56
C LEU A 73 10.70 -27.65 -10.75
N GLN A 74 10.34 -27.23 -11.97
CA GLN A 74 11.14 -27.45 -13.17
C GLN A 74 12.53 -26.78 -13.14
N PHE A 75 12.74 -25.83 -12.23
CA PHE A 75 14.02 -25.14 -12.07
C PHE A 75 14.97 -25.85 -11.11
N PHE A 76 14.51 -26.87 -10.39
CA PHE A 76 15.36 -27.68 -9.54
C PHE A 76 15.97 -28.84 -10.33
N PRO A 77 17.20 -29.26 -10.01
CA PRO A 77 17.81 -30.43 -10.64
C PRO A 77 17.02 -31.72 -10.40
N ASP A 78 16.95 -32.59 -11.40
CA ASP A 78 16.22 -33.86 -11.33
C ASP A 78 16.64 -34.77 -10.16
N TYR A 79 17.89 -34.67 -9.68
CA TYR A 79 18.37 -35.47 -8.54
C TYR A 79 17.70 -35.11 -7.21
N MET A 80 17.02 -33.97 -7.12
CA MET A 80 16.22 -33.59 -5.95
C MET A 80 14.87 -34.31 -5.91
N CYS A 81 14.46 -34.95 -7.01
CA CYS A 81 13.29 -35.80 -7.08
C CYS A 81 13.71 -37.26 -6.85
N ASP A 82 13.12 -37.93 -5.87
CA ASP A 82 13.40 -39.34 -5.63
C ASP A 82 12.70 -40.25 -6.65
N GLU A 83 12.99 -41.55 -6.61
CA GLU A 83 12.38 -42.54 -7.51
C GLU A 83 10.85 -42.63 -7.39
N ASN A 84 10.28 -42.11 -6.29
CA ASN A 84 8.83 -42.06 -6.06
C ASN A 84 8.19 -40.76 -6.57
N GLY A 85 8.97 -39.86 -7.18
CA GLY A 85 8.50 -38.55 -7.63
C GLY A 85 8.36 -37.51 -6.51
N THR A 86 8.92 -37.78 -5.32
CA THR A 86 8.87 -36.88 -4.17
C THR A 86 10.07 -35.95 -4.20
N TRP A 87 9.80 -34.65 -4.14
CA TRP A 87 10.84 -33.63 -4.13
C TRP A 87 11.43 -33.44 -2.73
N ASN A 88 12.75 -33.54 -2.63
CA ASN A 88 13.52 -33.32 -1.42
C ASN A 88 14.41 -32.09 -1.60
N PHE A 89 13.90 -30.92 -1.24
CA PHE A 89 14.67 -29.67 -1.20
C PHE A 89 14.41 -28.93 0.11
N THR A 90 15.37 -28.09 0.50
CA THR A 90 15.38 -27.36 1.77
C THR A 90 14.89 -25.92 1.59
N VAL A 91 14.69 -25.22 2.72
CA VAL A 91 14.42 -23.76 2.69
C VAL A 91 15.57 -23.00 2.02
N ASP A 92 16.81 -23.47 2.21
CA ASP A 92 18.00 -22.85 1.60
C ASP A 92 17.99 -23.02 0.07
N ASP A 93 17.54 -24.16 -0.44
CA ASP A 93 17.40 -24.40 -1.89
C ASP A 93 16.34 -23.47 -2.50
N ALA A 94 15.21 -23.27 -1.79
CA ALA A 94 14.17 -22.34 -2.22
C ALA A 94 14.65 -20.87 -2.19
N ALA A 95 15.38 -20.48 -1.15
CA ALA A 95 16.01 -19.16 -1.07
C ALA A 95 17.04 -18.96 -2.20
N ALA A 96 17.84 -19.98 -2.52
CA ALA A 96 18.79 -19.95 -3.62
C ALA A 96 18.10 -19.81 -4.99
N LEU A 97 16.97 -20.49 -5.20
CA LEU A 97 16.16 -20.33 -6.40
C LEU A 97 15.60 -18.90 -6.51
N LEU A 98 15.03 -18.36 -5.43
CA LEU A 98 14.50 -16.99 -5.40
C LEU A 98 15.59 -15.95 -5.65
N GLY A 99 16.80 -16.15 -5.11
CA GLY A 99 17.95 -15.28 -5.37
C GLY A 99 18.47 -15.35 -6.81
N ASN A 100 18.24 -16.46 -7.51
CA ASN A 100 18.64 -16.68 -8.90
C ASN A 100 17.42 -16.81 -9.83
N TRP A 101 16.33 -16.12 -9.50
CA TRP A 101 15.07 -16.31 -10.19
C TRP A 101 15.22 -16.04 -11.70
N PRO A 102 14.76 -16.96 -12.58
CA PRO A 102 15.10 -16.89 -14.01
C PRO A 102 14.63 -15.63 -14.73
N ASP A 103 13.51 -15.06 -14.30
CA ASP A 103 12.97 -13.81 -14.82
C ASP A 103 12.73 -12.83 -13.67
N PRO A 104 13.63 -11.86 -13.42
CA PRO A 104 13.49 -10.90 -12.33
C PRO A 104 12.25 -10.00 -12.46
N THR A 105 11.58 -10.01 -13.62
CA THR A 105 10.33 -9.27 -13.85
C THR A 105 9.08 -10.08 -13.48
N ARG A 106 9.24 -11.37 -13.17
CA ARG A 106 8.15 -12.30 -12.85
C ARG A 106 8.44 -13.06 -11.56
N LEU A 107 8.70 -12.31 -10.50
CA LEU A 107 8.85 -12.90 -9.17
C LEU A 107 7.52 -13.55 -8.73
N PRO A 108 7.56 -14.58 -7.87
CA PRO A 108 6.34 -15.22 -7.41
C PRO A 108 5.44 -14.24 -6.66
N ASP A 109 4.14 -14.48 -6.73
CA ASP A 109 3.15 -13.66 -6.02
C ASP A 109 3.50 -13.54 -4.53
N GLY A 110 3.54 -12.30 -4.03
CA GLY A 110 3.87 -11.99 -2.64
C GLY A 110 5.36 -11.91 -2.33
N TYR A 111 6.24 -11.98 -3.34
CA TYR A 111 7.66 -11.68 -3.15
C TYR A 111 7.81 -10.28 -2.54
N PRO A 112 8.67 -10.09 -1.52
CA PRO A 112 8.86 -8.80 -0.87
C PRO A 112 9.58 -7.81 -1.79
N ASP A 113 8.83 -7.19 -2.69
CA ASP A 113 9.27 -6.08 -3.54
C ASP A 113 8.89 -4.72 -2.96
N GLN A 114 8.07 -4.71 -1.90
CA GLN A 114 7.58 -3.51 -1.27
C GLN A 114 8.73 -2.76 -0.60
N GLN A 115 9.05 -1.58 -1.12
CA GLN A 115 9.98 -0.68 -0.47
C GLN A 115 9.28 -0.03 0.72
N PHE A 116 9.83 -0.21 1.92
CA PHE A 116 9.41 0.56 3.09
C PHE A 116 9.61 2.05 2.84
N SER A 117 8.60 2.85 3.15
CA SER A 117 8.72 4.31 3.06
C SER A 117 9.75 4.84 4.06
N ASP A 118 10.31 6.01 3.80
CA ASP A 118 11.26 6.60 4.75
C ASP A 118 10.56 6.97 6.06
N ILE A 119 9.27 7.32 6.01
CA ILE A 119 8.47 7.65 7.18
C ILE A 119 8.34 6.43 8.11
N GLU A 120 7.98 5.26 7.57
CA GLU A 120 7.80 4.03 8.37
C GLU A 120 9.12 3.60 9.03
N ILE A 121 10.22 3.64 8.28
CA ILE A 121 11.55 3.29 8.79
C ILE A 121 12.01 4.28 9.84
N LEU A 122 11.80 5.58 9.61
CA LEU A 122 12.16 6.60 10.58
C LEU A 122 11.33 6.46 11.85
N GLU A 123 10.03 6.20 11.75
CA GLU A 123 9.17 5.97 12.91
C GLU A 123 9.64 4.75 13.73
N ALA A 124 10.01 3.66 13.07
CA ALA A 124 10.57 2.48 13.72
C ALA A 124 11.88 2.78 14.49
N ILE A 125 12.80 3.55 13.88
CA ILE A 125 14.04 3.99 14.53
C ILE A 125 13.75 4.88 15.74
N LEU A 126 12.88 5.88 15.58
CA LEU A 126 12.52 6.78 16.68
C LEU A 126 11.88 6.01 17.84
N HIS A 127 11.05 5.01 17.54
CA HIS A 127 10.48 4.14 18.57
C HIS A 127 11.54 3.34 19.33
N GLN A 128 12.59 2.86 18.65
CA GLN A 128 13.73 2.20 19.31
C GLN A 128 14.51 3.19 20.18
N ARG A 129 14.79 4.40 19.68
CA ARG A 129 15.51 5.45 20.42
C ARG A 129 14.76 5.93 21.66
N ARG A 130 13.44 6.05 21.62
CA ARG A 130 12.62 6.41 22.79
C ARG A 130 12.76 5.42 23.94
N ARG A 131 13.13 4.16 23.68
CA ARG A 131 13.38 3.14 24.73
C ARG A 131 14.75 3.31 25.39
N SER A 132 15.70 3.95 24.71
CA SER A 132 17.06 4.20 25.22
C SER A 132 17.52 5.61 24.80
N PRO A 133 17.07 6.65 25.53
CA PRO A 133 17.37 8.04 25.17
C PRO A 133 18.88 8.31 25.27
N GLN A 134 19.44 8.99 24.28
CA GLN A 134 20.81 9.51 24.31
C GLN A 134 20.78 11.04 24.25
N ASP A 135 21.51 11.70 25.15
CA ASP A 135 21.47 13.17 25.32
C ASP A 135 21.98 13.96 24.09
N SER A 136 22.73 13.32 23.19
CA SER A 136 23.33 13.96 22.01
C SER A 136 22.53 13.77 20.71
N GLN A 137 21.41 13.04 20.74
CA GLN A 137 20.65 12.75 19.54
C GLN A 137 19.69 13.89 19.16
N PRO A 138 19.46 14.11 17.85
CA PRO A 138 18.40 15.01 17.39
C PRO A 138 17.04 14.55 17.94
N THR A 139 16.18 15.51 18.27
CA THR A 139 14.80 15.21 18.69
C THR A 139 14.00 14.58 17.55
N ASP A 140 12.90 13.90 17.85
CA ASP A 140 12.01 13.31 16.84
C ASP A 140 11.62 14.33 15.77
N ALA A 141 11.22 15.54 16.19
CA ALA A 141 10.90 16.65 15.30
C ALA A 141 12.07 17.02 14.37
N GLN A 142 13.29 17.09 14.92
CA GLN A 142 14.48 17.38 14.14
C GLN A 142 14.79 16.24 13.15
N CYS A 143 14.60 14.98 13.53
CA CYS A 143 14.83 13.84 12.64
C CYS A 143 13.93 13.91 11.40
N TYR A 144 12.62 14.12 11.58
CA TYR A 144 11.70 14.28 10.44
C TYR A 144 12.06 15.48 9.55
N ALA A 145 12.43 16.61 10.16
CA ALA A 145 12.82 17.80 9.41
C ALA A 145 14.12 17.60 8.59
N LEU A 146 15.10 16.86 9.13
CA LEU A 146 16.34 16.53 8.42
C LEU A 146 16.06 15.67 7.18
N ILE A 147 15.28 14.59 7.32
CA ILE A 147 14.95 13.72 6.19
C ILE A 147 14.10 14.47 5.15
N ALA A 148 13.19 15.35 5.58
CA ALA A 148 12.44 16.20 4.65
C ALA A 148 13.36 17.13 3.82
N LEU A 149 14.37 17.74 4.44
CA LEU A 149 15.35 18.56 3.72
C LEU A 149 16.17 17.74 2.71
N GLU A 150 16.59 16.54 3.10
CA GLU A 150 17.30 15.63 2.20
C GLU A 150 16.46 15.32 0.95
N LYS A 151 15.17 15.03 1.13
CA LYS A 151 14.23 14.80 0.01
C LYS A 151 14.10 16.02 -0.90
N VAL A 152 14.02 17.22 -0.32
CA VAL A 152 14.04 18.48 -1.10
C VAL A 152 15.32 18.59 -1.93
N PHE A 153 16.48 18.26 -1.36
CA PHE A 153 17.74 18.28 -2.11
C PHE A 153 17.79 17.21 -3.21
N MET A 154 17.23 16.02 -2.98
CA MET A 154 17.12 14.98 -4.02
C MET A 154 16.28 15.47 -5.21
N VAL A 155 15.20 16.21 -4.95
CA VAL A 155 14.39 16.84 -6.00
C VAL A 155 15.24 17.80 -6.84
N ASP A 156 16.01 18.67 -6.20
CA ASP A 156 16.89 19.61 -6.90
C ASP A 156 17.97 18.88 -7.76
N VAL A 157 18.50 17.75 -7.27
CA VAL A 157 19.43 16.90 -8.03
C VAL A 157 18.76 16.31 -9.27
N LEU A 158 17.56 15.74 -9.14
CA LEU A 158 16.80 15.16 -10.27
C LEU A 158 16.58 16.18 -11.39
N PHE A 159 16.26 17.44 -11.06
CA PHE A 159 16.08 18.50 -12.05
C PHE A 159 17.41 18.97 -12.66
N SER A 160 18.47 19.03 -11.86
CA SER A 160 19.80 19.42 -12.32
C SER A 160 20.39 18.42 -13.33
N GLU A 161 20.10 17.13 -13.16
CA GLU A 161 20.54 16.06 -14.06
C GLU A 161 19.66 15.96 -15.32
N GLY A 162 18.34 16.06 -15.17
CA GLY A 162 17.41 16.01 -16.31
C GLY A 162 17.65 17.12 -17.35
N SER A 163 18.03 18.32 -16.88
CA SER A 163 18.37 19.45 -17.75
C SER A 163 19.59 19.18 -18.64
N LYS A 164 20.62 18.50 -18.11
CA LYS A 164 21.85 18.19 -18.86
C LYS A 164 21.61 17.18 -19.98
N ASN A 165 20.66 16.27 -19.79
CA ASN A 165 20.43 15.15 -20.70
C ASN A 165 19.39 15.46 -21.79
N GLY A 166 18.79 16.65 -21.82
CA GLY A 166 17.82 17.07 -22.83
C GLY A 166 16.53 16.22 -22.87
N ARG A 167 16.34 15.33 -21.88
CA ARG A 167 15.16 14.50 -21.67
C ARG A 167 14.76 14.63 -20.21
N SER A 168 13.98 15.65 -19.89
CA SER A 168 13.10 15.54 -18.74
C SER A 168 12.06 14.49 -19.11
N THR A 169 12.21 13.29 -18.57
CA THR A 169 11.26 12.20 -18.76
C THR A 169 10.13 12.38 -17.75
N ASP A 170 8.90 12.02 -18.14
CA ASP A 170 7.74 11.99 -17.24
C ASP A 170 8.04 11.23 -15.92
N GLN A 171 8.98 10.28 -15.98
CA GLN A 171 9.49 9.53 -14.83
C GLN A 171 10.19 10.41 -13.77
N SER A 172 11.05 11.35 -14.16
CA SER A 172 11.73 12.23 -13.19
C SER A 172 10.73 13.18 -12.51
N MET A 173 9.73 13.67 -13.26
CA MET A 173 8.64 14.49 -12.71
C MET A 173 7.79 13.70 -11.72
N PHE A 174 7.47 12.44 -12.03
CA PHE A 174 6.75 11.55 -11.12
C PHE A 174 7.55 11.28 -9.84
N GLN A 175 8.84 10.94 -9.96
CA GLN A 175 9.73 10.73 -8.80
C GLN A 175 9.86 11.99 -7.95
N ALA A 176 10.09 13.15 -8.56
CA ALA A 176 10.14 14.42 -7.85
C ALA A 176 8.84 14.71 -7.10
N SER A 177 7.68 14.43 -7.72
CA SER A 177 6.38 14.61 -7.09
C SER A 177 6.23 13.73 -5.86
N MET A 178 6.62 12.45 -5.94
CA MET A 178 6.61 11.53 -4.79
C MET A 178 7.50 12.03 -3.65
N LEU A 179 8.74 12.45 -3.95
CA LEU A 179 9.68 12.97 -2.96
C LEU A 179 9.14 14.23 -2.28
N VAL A 180 8.48 15.12 -3.02
CA VAL A 180 7.88 16.35 -2.45
C VAL A 180 6.67 16.04 -1.57
N THR A 181 5.83 15.09 -1.96
CA THR A 181 4.72 14.63 -1.11
C THR A 181 5.25 14.05 0.20
N GLU A 182 6.22 13.14 0.13
CA GLU A 182 6.82 12.53 1.32
C GLU A 182 7.53 13.58 2.20
N ALA A 183 8.28 14.52 1.60
CA ALA A 183 8.92 15.61 2.33
C ALA A 183 7.91 16.54 3.03
N MET A 184 6.78 16.83 2.38
CA MET A 184 5.71 17.63 2.96
C MET A 184 5.08 16.93 4.17
N GLU A 185 4.83 15.63 4.05
CA GLU A 185 4.31 14.81 5.16
C GLU A 185 5.28 14.82 6.34
N MET A 186 6.56 14.59 6.09
CA MET A 186 7.59 14.64 7.12
C MET A 186 7.67 15.99 7.83
N VAL A 187 7.61 17.12 7.09
CA VAL A 187 7.58 18.45 7.72
C VAL A 187 6.35 18.66 8.59
N CYS A 188 5.17 18.21 8.14
CA CYS A 188 3.96 18.27 8.95
C CYS A 188 4.09 17.46 10.25
N ILE A 189 4.69 16.27 10.18
CA ILE A 189 4.98 15.45 11.38
C ILE A 189 5.99 16.16 12.28
N ALA A 190 7.06 16.72 11.70
CA ALA A 190 8.10 17.44 12.43
C ALA A 190 7.53 18.61 13.24
N GLU A 191 6.70 19.45 12.62
CA GLU A 191 6.04 20.58 13.29
C GLU A 191 5.08 20.11 14.38
N ARG A 192 4.33 19.02 14.12
CA ARG A 192 3.47 18.44 15.15
C ARG A 192 4.27 17.98 16.35
N GLU A 193 5.34 17.21 16.18
CA GLU A 193 6.19 16.76 17.28
C GLU A 193 6.83 17.93 18.02
N GLN A 194 7.23 19.00 17.31
CA GLN A 194 7.73 20.23 17.92
C GLN A 194 6.66 20.92 18.80
N VAL A 195 5.40 20.95 18.36
CA VAL A 195 4.28 21.48 19.14
C VAL A 195 3.98 20.57 20.34
N LEU A 196 3.90 19.26 20.15
CA LEU A 196 3.64 18.28 21.21
C LEU A 196 4.70 18.34 22.31
N ALA A 197 5.96 18.55 21.96
CA ALA A 197 7.06 18.71 22.92
C ALA A 197 6.93 19.98 23.80
N ARG A 198 6.18 20.99 23.34
CA ARG A 198 5.92 22.23 24.11
C ARG A 198 4.66 22.15 24.97
N LEU A 199 3.80 21.16 24.72
CA LEU A 199 2.55 21.01 25.46
C LEU A 199 2.79 20.30 26.81
N PRO A 200 1.98 20.60 27.84
CA PRO A 200 1.98 19.82 29.06
C PRO A 200 1.65 18.34 28.77
N ASN A 201 2.34 17.41 29.42
CA ASN A 201 2.20 15.96 29.17
C ASN A 201 0.74 15.46 29.13
N ALA A 202 -0.12 15.94 30.03
CA ALA A 202 -1.54 15.56 30.07
C ALA A 202 -2.31 15.94 28.79
N THR A 203 -1.94 17.06 28.15
CA THR A 203 -2.52 17.50 26.88
C THR A 203 -1.99 16.65 25.73
N THR A 204 -0.68 16.37 25.74
CA THR A 204 -0.01 15.53 24.73
C THR A 204 -0.60 14.12 24.69
N ASP A 205 -0.84 13.50 25.84
CA ASP A 205 -1.44 12.16 25.90
C ASP A 205 -2.88 12.13 25.37
N ARG A 206 -3.66 13.19 25.65
CA ARG A 206 -5.02 13.32 25.10
C ARG A 206 -5.01 13.48 23.59
N ILE A 207 -4.09 14.27 23.04
CA ILE A 207 -3.94 14.46 21.59
C ILE A 207 -3.56 13.13 20.93
N ARG A 208 -2.53 12.43 21.44
CA ARG A 208 -2.11 11.12 20.92
C ARG A 208 -3.26 10.11 20.90
N LYS A 209 -4.09 10.10 21.95
CA LYS A 209 -5.27 9.21 22.02
C LYS A 209 -6.31 9.54 20.95
N ILE A 210 -6.60 10.82 20.73
CA ILE A 210 -7.54 11.25 19.68
C ILE A 210 -7.01 10.87 18.30
N GLU A 211 -5.71 11.06 18.06
CA GLU A 211 -5.08 10.73 16.79
C GLU A 211 -5.09 9.23 16.50
N ALA A 212 -4.82 8.41 17.52
CA ALA A 212 -4.93 6.95 17.39
C ALA A 212 -6.35 6.51 17.02
N GLU A 213 -7.38 7.13 17.59
CA GLU A 213 -8.78 6.86 17.22
C GLU A 213 -9.12 7.33 15.81
N ILE A 214 -8.64 8.52 15.40
CA ILE A 214 -8.83 9.04 14.02
C ILE A 214 -8.17 8.08 13.00
N LEU A 215 -6.93 7.63 13.25
CA LEU A 215 -6.24 6.69 12.38
C LEU A 215 -6.96 5.35 12.30
N LYS A 216 -7.45 4.84 13.44
CA LYS A 216 -8.26 3.62 13.49
C LYS A 216 -9.55 3.74 12.69
N ASP A 217 -10.23 4.89 12.78
CA ASP A 217 -11.42 5.18 12.00
C ASP A 217 -11.12 5.31 10.50
N ALA A 218 -10.04 5.99 10.14
CA ALA A 218 -9.59 6.08 8.74
C ALA A 218 -9.28 4.70 8.17
N ARG A 219 -8.54 3.85 8.89
CA ARG A 219 -8.29 2.44 8.52
C ARG A 219 -9.58 1.66 8.37
N ARG A 220 -10.56 1.85 9.26
CA ARG A 220 -11.88 1.20 9.16
C ARG A 220 -12.64 1.65 7.90
N VAL A 221 -12.57 2.92 7.54
CA VAL A 221 -13.19 3.44 6.32
C VAL A 221 -12.50 2.88 5.07
N MET A 222 -11.17 2.88 5.03
CA MET A 222 -10.39 2.29 3.94
C MET A 222 -10.63 0.78 3.81
N ALA A 223 -10.69 0.04 4.91
CA ALA A 223 -11.00 -1.38 4.89
C ALA A 223 -12.42 -1.63 4.35
N LYS A 224 -13.39 -0.79 4.72
CA LYS A 224 -14.76 -0.86 4.17
C LYS A 224 -14.80 -0.53 2.68
N SER A 225 -14.07 0.48 2.22
CA SER A 225 -14.03 0.84 0.80
C SER A 225 -13.30 -0.23 -0.02
N ALA A 226 -12.20 -0.80 0.48
CA ALA A 226 -11.49 -1.90 -0.15
C ALA A 226 -12.36 -3.17 -0.21
N ALA A 227 -13.07 -3.52 0.88
CA ALA A 227 -14.02 -4.63 0.88
C ALA A 227 -15.17 -4.39 -0.11
N LYS A 228 -15.68 -3.15 -0.18
CA LYS A 228 -16.70 -2.76 -1.17
C LYS A 228 -16.17 -2.86 -2.61
N ALA A 229 -14.94 -2.42 -2.86
CA ALA A 229 -14.31 -2.52 -4.17
C ALA A 229 -14.10 -3.98 -4.59
N ARG A 230 -13.62 -4.83 -3.66
CA ARG A 230 -13.53 -6.28 -3.88
C ARG A 230 -14.88 -6.89 -4.19
N TRP A 231 -15.92 -6.49 -3.46
CA TRP A 231 -17.29 -6.98 -3.70
C TRP A 231 -17.84 -6.50 -5.05
N ILE A 232 -17.56 -5.26 -5.46
CA ILE A 232 -17.97 -4.73 -6.77
C ILE A 232 -17.24 -5.47 -7.91
N ASN A 233 -15.96 -5.79 -7.72
CA ASN A 233 -15.13 -6.46 -8.71
C ASN A 233 -15.22 -8.00 -8.64
N ASP A 234 -16.02 -8.55 -7.72
CA ASP A 234 -16.26 -9.99 -7.64
C ASP A 234 -17.00 -10.43 -8.91
N PRO A 235 -16.47 -11.41 -9.67
CA PRO A 235 -17.14 -11.95 -10.87
C PRO A 235 -18.60 -12.32 -10.61
N LYS A 236 -18.93 -12.83 -9.41
CA LYS A 236 -20.30 -13.18 -9.02
C LYS A 236 -21.19 -11.96 -8.83
N ALA A 237 -20.64 -10.83 -8.36
CA ALA A 237 -21.39 -9.58 -8.23
C ALA A 237 -21.64 -8.92 -9.59
N ILE A 238 -20.65 -8.94 -10.49
CA ILE A 238 -20.80 -8.49 -11.88
C ILE A 238 -21.86 -9.34 -12.59
N ALA A 239 -21.77 -10.67 -12.48
CA ALA A 239 -22.77 -11.59 -13.03
C ALA A 239 -24.16 -11.34 -12.42
N LYS A 240 -24.29 -11.12 -11.10
CA LYS A 240 -25.58 -10.79 -10.46
C LYS A 240 -26.20 -9.53 -11.07
N GLN A 241 -25.40 -8.49 -11.34
CA GLN A 241 -25.89 -7.25 -11.95
C GLN A 241 -26.37 -7.48 -13.40
N GLN A 242 -25.61 -8.20 -14.22
CA GLN A 242 -26.00 -8.50 -15.60
C GLN A 242 -27.24 -9.42 -15.68
N VAL A 243 -27.35 -10.38 -14.77
CA VAL A 243 -28.54 -11.23 -14.63
C VAL A 243 -29.76 -10.39 -14.20
N LYS A 244 -29.57 -9.35 -13.37
CA LYS A 244 -30.65 -8.43 -12.99
C LYS A 244 -31.18 -7.66 -14.21
N GLU A 245 -30.30 -7.16 -15.07
CA GLU A 245 -30.70 -6.48 -16.31
C GLU A 245 -31.49 -7.41 -17.24
N CYS A 246 -31.03 -8.66 -17.41
CA CYS A 246 -31.75 -9.67 -18.17
C CYS A 246 -33.12 -10.00 -17.55
N TRP A 247 -33.19 -10.02 -16.22
CA TRP A 247 -34.42 -10.25 -15.48
C TRP A 247 -35.41 -9.10 -15.65
N GLU A 248 -34.97 -7.85 -15.59
CA GLU A 248 -35.79 -6.65 -15.83
C GLU A 248 -36.36 -6.65 -17.26
N MET A 249 -35.54 -7.00 -18.25
CA MET A 249 -36.00 -7.20 -19.64
C MET A 249 -37.04 -8.32 -19.75
N TRP A 250 -36.86 -9.41 -19.00
CA TRP A 250 -37.85 -10.48 -18.95
C TRP A 250 -39.15 -10.04 -18.26
N GLN A 251 -39.10 -9.26 -17.18
CA GLN A 251 -40.31 -8.71 -16.56
C GLN A 251 -41.07 -7.77 -17.52
N ALA A 252 -40.35 -7.00 -18.35
CA ALA A 252 -40.96 -6.18 -19.39
C ALA A 252 -41.56 -6.99 -20.56
N ALA A 253 -41.00 -8.18 -20.84
CA ALA A 253 -41.45 -9.08 -21.89
C ALA A 253 -41.57 -10.54 -21.39
N PRO A 254 -42.62 -10.87 -20.61
CA PRO A 254 -42.74 -12.17 -19.93
C PRO A 254 -42.74 -13.39 -20.86
N GLN A 255 -43.11 -13.21 -22.14
CA GLN A 255 -43.11 -14.26 -23.16
C GLN A 255 -41.72 -14.86 -23.44
N ASN A 256 -40.65 -14.14 -23.12
CA ASN A 256 -39.27 -14.59 -23.37
C ASN A 256 -38.91 -15.83 -22.53
N TYR A 257 -39.45 -15.95 -21.31
CA TYR A 257 -39.24 -17.13 -20.46
C TYR A 257 -40.54 -17.53 -19.76
N LYS A 258 -40.91 -18.81 -19.90
CA LYS A 258 -42.15 -19.36 -19.33
C LYS A 258 -42.15 -19.43 -17.80
N SER A 259 -40.97 -19.45 -17.16
CA SER A 259 -40.84 -19.55 -15.70
C SER A 259 -39.47 -19.09 -15.23
N ALA A 260 -39.35 -18.77 -13.94
CA ALA A 260 -38.06 -18.43 -13.31
C ALA A 260 -37.03 -19.56 -13.42
N THR A 261 -37.48 -20.83 -13.47
CA THR A 261 -36.58 -21.97 -13.68
C THR A 261 -36.01 -22.00 -15.10
N ALA A 262 -36.80 -21.63 -16.11
CA ALA A 262 -36.32 -21.54 -17.49
C ALA A 262 -35.32 -20.40 -17.65
N PHE A 263 -35.63 -19.23 -17.08
CA PHE A 263 -34.71 -18.09 -17.01
C PHE A 263 -33.39 -18.45 -16.30
N ALA A 264 -33.46 -19.07 -15.12
CA ALA A 264 -32.27 -19.43 -14.34
C ALA A 264 -31.33 -20.39 -15.09
N ARG A 265 -31.86 -21.37 -15.82
CA ARG A 265 -31.04 -22.29 -16.63
C ARG A 265 -30.35 -21.59 -17.79
N ASP A 266 -31.04 -20.68 -18.47
CA ASP A 266 -30.45 -19.91 -19.57
C ASP A 266 -29.35 -18.97 -19.07
N MET A 267 -29.58 -18.27 -17.96
CA MET A 267 -28.57 -17.41 -17.34
C MET A 267 -27.36 -18.22 -16.83
N LEU A 268 -27.57 -19.40 -16.25
CA LEU A 268 -26.49 -20.30 -15.83
C LEU A 268 -25.59 -20.70 -17.02
N SER A 269 -26.17 -20.89 -18.21
CA SER A 269 -25.40 -21.23 -19.41
C SER A 269 -24.61 -20.05 -19.99
N LYS A 270 -24.99 -18.81 -19.65
CA LYS A 270 -24.35 -17.57 -20.14
C LYS A 270 -23.24 -17.06 -19.23
N TYR A 271 -23.27 -17.39 -17.95
CA TYR A 271 -22.33 -16.89 -16.94
C TYR A 271 -21.65 -18.07 -16.25
N GLU A 272 -20.43 -18.39 -16.69
CA GLU A 272 -19.63 -19.53 -16.20
C GLU A 272 -19.28 -19.43 -14.71
N ASP A 273 -19.23 -18.20 -14.17
CA ASP A 273 -18.99 -17.93 -12.74
C ASP A 273 -20.16 -18.33 -11.82
N LEU A 274 -21.30 -18.70 -12.39
CA LEU A 274 -22.49 -19.14 -11.65
C LEU A 274 -22.57 -20.67 -11.67
N GLU A 275 -22.44 -21.29 -10.50
CA GLU A 275 -22.40 -22.76 -10.38
C GLU A 275 -23.78 -23.39 -10.14
N ASN A 276 -24.74 -22.63 -9.60
CA ASN A 276 -26.02 -23.18 -9.14
C ASN A 276 -27.22 -22.35 -9.61
N PRO A 277 -28.18 -22.93 -10.37
CA PRO A 277 -29.37 -22.22 -10.83
C PRO A 277 -30.27 -21.74 -9.67
N ASP A 278 -30.17 -22.34 -8.48
CA ASP A 278 -30.93 -21.95 -7.30
C ASP A 278 -30.57 -20.55 -6.80
N VAL A 279 -29.32 -20.15 -6.99
CA VAL A 279 -28.84 -18.81 -6.64
C VAL A 279 -29.58 -17.76 -7.47
N ILE A 280 -29.74 -18.00 -8.77
CA ILE A 280 -30.44 -17.10 -9.69
C ILE A 280 -31.94 -17.07 -9.36
N ARG A 281 -32.54 -18.23 -9.04
CA ARG A 281 -33.95 -18.28 -8.60
C ARG A 281 -34.19 -17.51 -7.31
N ARG A 282 -33.25 -17.55 -6.37
CA ARG A 282 -33.32 -16.76 -5.13
C ARG A 282 -33.24 -15.27 -5.42
N TRP A 283 -32.30 -14.83 -6.27
CA TRP A 283 -32.22 -13.42 -6.68
C TRP A 283 -33.48 -12.92 -7.37
N CYS A 284 -34.10 -13.73 -8.23
CA CYS A 284 -35.38 -13.37 -8.85
C CYS A 284 -36.47 -13.08 -7.80
N ARG A 285 -36.51 -13.84 -6.69
CA ARG A 285 -37.45 -13.59 -5.59
C ARG A 285 -37.12 -12.31 -4.83
N GLU A 286 -35.84 -12.11 -4.50
CA GLU A 286 -35.35 -10.89 -3.85
C GLU A 286 -35.78 -9.64 -4.64
N TRP A 287 -35.57 -9.65 -5.97
CA TRP A 287 -35.93 -8.50 -6.82
C TRP A 287 -37.43 -8.32 -7.02
N GLN A 288 -38.22 -9.39 -7.01
CA GLN A 288 -39.69 -9.29 -6.99
C GLN A 288 -40.16 -8.61 -5.71
N ASP A 289 -39.61 -8.99 -4.56
CA ASP A 289 -39.95 -8.41 -3.25
C ASP A 289 -39.52 -6.93 -3.16
N GLU A 290 -38.32 -6.59 -3.68
CA GLU A 290 -37.84 -5.21 -3.79
C GLU A 290 -38.77 -4.37 -4.69
N SER A 291 -39.18 -4.90 -5.84
CA SER A 291 -40.04 -4.21 -6.79
C SER A 291 -41.44 -3.99 -6.22
N ALA A 292 -42.01 -4.99 -5.53
CA ALA A 292 -43.29 -4.89 -4.85
C ALA A 292 -43.25 -3.85 -3.72
N SER A 293 -42.16 -3.82 -2.96
CA SER A 293 -41.95 -2.84 -1.87
C SER A 293 -41.79 -1.41 -2.39
N ASN A 294 -41.12 -1.23 -3.53
CA ASN A 294 -40.92 0.08 -4.16
C ASN A 294 -42.24 0.66 -4.72
N ILE A 295 -43.16 -0.20 -5.19
CA ILE A 295 -44.49 0.21 -5.65
C ILE A 295 -45.39 0.67 -4.49
N MET A 296 -45.13 0.20 -3.26
CA MET A 296 -46.00 0.49 -2.10
C MET A 296 -45.57 1.70 -1.26
N THR A 297 -44.50 2.40 -1.66
CA THR A 297 -44.09 3.66 -1.03
C THR A 297 -44.57 4.83 -1.88
N PRO A 298 -45.71 5.48 -1.56
CA PRO A 298 -46.18 6.64 -2.32
C PRO A 298 -45.13 7.76 -2.24
N PRO A 299 -44.90 8.50 -3.33
CA PRO A 299 -43.94 9.60 -3.33
C PRO A 299 -44.35 10.61 -2.26
N ALA A 300 -43.42 10.92 -1.36
CA ALA A 300 -43.61 11.97 -0.36
C ALA A 300 -43.94 13.27 -1.10
N ALA A 301 -45.19 13.73 -0.96
CA ALA A 301 -45.65 14.99 -1.52
C ALA A 301 -44.73 16.12 -1.03
N SER A 302 -44.09 16.79 -1.99
CA SER A 302 -43.22 17.95 -1.78
C SER A 302 -44.04 19.19 -1.41
#